data_AF-A0A7C7XV48-F1
#
_entry.id   AF-A0A7C7XV48-F1
#
_cell.length_a   1.000
_cell.length_b   1.000
_cell.length_c   1.000
_cell.angle_alpha   90.00
_cell.angle_beta   90.00
_cell.angle_gamma   90.00
#
_symmetry.space_group_name_H-M   'P 1'
#
loop_
_entity.id
_entity.type
_entity.pdbx_description
1 polymer ?
#
loop_
_entity_poly.entity_id
_entity_poly.type
_entity_poly.pdbx_seq_one_letter_code
_entity_poly.pdbx_strand_id
1 'polypeptide(L)'
;MIDLFPLDAPPEQLIILGGFTFLLGIFAGMVGLALGAIRYPVLLVMGFNPLVAAGTNLGVSILGGAAASWPHWREGRVIGRVVVVIGLPTIIGALLGGLFADDVRVWILLAGIASLQAISATTTFLQWRIIRRRLHQSAVNGK
;
A
#
# COMPACT_ATOMS: atom_id res chain seq x y z
N MET A 1 -7.50 24.55 -13.85
CA MET A 1 -6.93 24.67 -12.50
C MET A 1 -7.37 23.42 -11.76
N ILE A 2 -6.45 22.56 -11.36
CA ILE A 2 -6.80 21.35 -10.59
C ILE A 2 -6.96 21.81 -9.15
N ASP A 3 -8.17 21.74 -8.61
CA ASP A 3 -8.42 22.01 -7.20
C ASP A 3 -7.80 20.88 -6.36
N LEU A 4 -6.55 21.11 -5.95
CA LEU A 4 -5.76 20.21 -5.10
C LEU A 4 -6.33 20.07 -3.68
N PHE A 5 -7.26 20.94 -3.30
CA PHE A 5 -8.00 20.89 -2.05
C PHE A 5 -9.49 20.76 -2.34
N PRO A 6 -10.16 19.69 -1.90
CA PRO A 6 -11.61 19.62 -1.89
C PRO A 6 -12.12 20.45 -0.70
N LEU A 7 -11.90 21.76 -0.71
CA LEU A 7 -12.50 22.70 0.25
C LEU A 7 -14.03 22.75 0.09
N ASP A 8 -14.53 22.27 -1.05
CA ASP A 8 -15.95 22.22 -1.37
C ASP A 8 -16.64 20.95 -0.84
N ALA A 9 -15.87 19.98 -0.30
CA ALA A 9 -16.45 18.80 0.30
C ALA A 9 -17.21 19.18 1.57
N PRO A 10 -18.46 18.74 1.75
CA PRO A 10 -19.24 19.06 2.94
C PRO A 10 -18.50 18.58 4.21
N PRO A 11 -18.48 19.38 5.29
CA PRO A 11 -17.74 19.04 6.51
C PRO A 11 -18.10 17.67 7.09
N GLU A 12 -19.36 17.24 6.96
CA GLU A 12 -19.79 15.89 7.38
C GLU A 12 -18.98 14.78 6.71
N GLN A 13 -18.69 14.92 5.41
CA GLN A 13 -17.99 13.92 4.63
C GLN A 13 -16.53 13.82 5.06
N LEU A 14 -15.90 14.94 5.41
CA LEU A 14 -14.54 14.98 5.93
C LEU A 14 -14.45 14.36 7.33
N ILE A 15 -15.45 14.58 8.19
CA ILE A 15 -15.51 13.96 9.52
C ILE A 15 -15.67 12.44 9.39
N ILE A 16 -16.61 11.98 8.55
CA ILE A 16 -16.83 10.55 8.31
C ILE A 16 -15.57 9.91 7.73
N LEU A 17 -14.96 10.53 6.72
CA LEU A 17 -13.74 10.04 6.08
C LEU A 17 -12.56 10.02 7.05
N GLY A 18 -12.44 11.04 7.91
CA GLY A 18 -11.42 11.14 8.95
C GLY A 18 -11.56 10.00 9.97
N GLY A 19 -12.76 9.79 10.50
CA GLY A 19 -13.05 8.68 11.41
C GLY A 19 -12.80 7.31 10.76
N PHE A 20 -13.28 7.11 9.54
CA PHE A 20 -13.04 5.90 8.76
C PHE A 20 -11.55 5.63 8.53
N THR A 21 -10.80 6.65 8.10
CA THR A 21 -9.36 6.53 7.82
C THR A 21 -8.56 6.31 9.09
N PHE A 22 -8.98 6.87 10.21
CA PHE A 22 -8.39 6.63 11.52
C PHE A 22 -8.56 5.16 11.95
N LEU A 23 -9.78 4.62 11.86
CA LEU A 23 -10.04 3.21 12.16
C LEU A 23 -9.26 2.29 11.23
N LEU A 24 -9.25 2.58 9.92
CA LEU A 24 -8.42 1.86 8.96
C LEU A 24 -6.94 1.93 9.32
N GLY A 25 -6.44 3.07 9.82
CA GLY A 25 -5.07 3.22 10.27
C GLY A 25 -4.72 2.27 11.42
N ILE A 26 -5.62 2.13 12.39
CA ILE A 26 -5.46 1.17 13.50
C ILE A 26 -5.38 -0.26 12.96
N PHE A 27 -6.33 -0.67 12.12
CA PHE A 27 -6.32 -2.01 11.52
C PHE A 27 -5.07 -2.25 10.66
N ALA A 28 -4.68 -1.27 9.84
CA ALA A 28 -3.49 -1.33 9.00
C ALA A 28 -2.23 -1.56 9.85
N GLY A 29 -2.09 -0.86 10.98
CA GLY A 29 -0.99 -1.03 11.91
C GLY A 29 -0.97 -2.41 12.58
N MET A 30 -2.14 -2.96 12.94
CA MET A 30 -2.25 -4.31 13.52
C MET A 30 -1.94 -5.42 12.53
N VAL A 31 -2.41 -5.30 11.28
CA VAL A 31 -2.22 -6.31 10.23
C VAL A 31 -0.85 -6.19 9.55
N GLY A 32 -0.23 -5.01 9.59
CA GLY A 32 1.02 -4.72 8.87
C GLY A 32 0.83 -4.54 7.36
N LEU A 33 -0.38 -4.15 6.92
CA LEU A 33 -0.71 -3.92 5.52
C LEU A 33 -1.19 -2.49 5.30
N ALA A 34 -0.74 -1.86 4.20
CA ALA A 34 -1.29 -0.58 3.77
C ALA A 34 -2.72 -0.76 3.23
N LEU A 35 -3.73 -0.44 4.04
CA LEU A 35 -5.17 -0.54 3.67
C LEU A 35 -5.64 0.54 2.66
N GLY A 36 -4.71 1.11 1.88
CA GLY A 36 -5.01 2.08 0.84
C GLY A 36 -5.87 1.52 -0.29
N ALA A 37 -5.88 0.19 -0.47
CA ALA A 37 -6.75 -0.51 -1.41
C ALA A 37 -8.24 -0.40 -1.06
N ILE A 38 -8.57 -0.17 0.21
CA ILE A 38 -9.96 0.05 0.68
C ILE A 38 -10.29 1.54 0.63
N ARG A 39 -9.37 2.39 1.09
CA ARG A 39 -9.59 3.84 1.15
C ARG A 39 -9.81 4.46 -0.23
N TYR A 40 -9.04 4.03 -1.24
CA TYR A 40 -9.14 4.62 -2.57
C TYR A 40 -10.53 4.43 -3.24
N PRO A 41 -11.11 3.21 -3.31
CA PRO A 41 -12.49 3.04 -3.79
C PRO A 41 -13.52 3.84 -3.00
N VAL A 42 -13.38 3.96 -1.68
CA VAL A 42 -14.29 4.75 -0.84
C VAL A 42 -14.25 6.23 -1.23
N LEU A 43 -13.07 6.80 -1.45
CA LEU A 43 -12.92 8.16 -1.94
C LEU A 43 -13.60 8.35 -3.31
N LEU A 44 -13.47 7.39 -4.23
CA LEU A 44 -14.12 7.46 -5.53
C LEU A 44 -15.65 7.38 -5.45
N VAL A 45 -16.18 6.46 -4.62
CA VAL A 45 -17.64 6.34 -4.38
C VAL A 45 -18.21 7.61 -3.74
N MET A 46 -17.40 8.27 -2.92
CA MET A 46 -17.70 9.55 -2.29
C MET A 46 -17.61 10.74 -3.27
N GLY A 47 -17.26 10.53 -4.53
CA GLY A 47 -17.23 11.58 -5.56
C GLY A 47 -15.94 12.42 -5.59
N PHE A 48 -14.90 12.03 -4.86
CA PHE A 48 -13.62 12.74 -4.92
C PHE A 48 -12.95 12.55 -6.28
N ASN A 49 -12.28 13.61 -6.76
CA ASN A 49 -11.48 13.57 -7.97
C ASN A 49 -10.43 12.42 -7.89
N PRO A 50 -10.29 11.56 -8.91
CA PRO A 50 -9.38 10.43 -8.88
C PRO A 50 -7.91 10.78 -8.60
N LEU A 51 -7.45 11.94 -9.09
CA LEU A 51 -6.07 12.42 -8.90
C LEU A 51 -5.83 12.83 -7.44
N VAL A 52 -6.77 13.60 -6.87
CA VAL A 52 -6.73 14.01 -5.45
C VAL A 52 -6.86 12.78 -4.56
N ALA A 53 -7.80 11.89 -4.85
CA ALA A 53 -8.00 10.65 -4.11
C ALA A 53 -6.76 9.76 -4.10
N ALA A 54 -6.08 9.61 -5.25
CA ALA A 54 -4.83 8.86 -5.34
C ALA A 54 -3.71 9.50 -4.50
N GLY A 55 -3.52 10.82 -4.63
CA GLY A 55 -2.51 11.58 -3.89
C GLY A 55 -2.72 11.53 -2.37
N THR A 56 -3.94 11.81 -1.89
CA THR A 56 -4.28 11.73 -0.47
C THR A 56 -4.13 10.30 0.06
N ASN A 57 -4.54 9.29 -0.72
CA ASN A 57 -4.36 7.90 -0.35
C ASN A 57 -2.87 7.52 -0.21
N LEU A 58 -1.99 8.04 -1.06
CA LEU A 58 -0.55 7.84 -0.89
C LEU A 58 -0.01 8.58 0.34
N GLY A 59 -0.33 9.86 0.50
CA GLY A 59 0.13 10.69 1.61
C GLY A 59 -0.20 10.08 2.98
N VAL A 60 -1.44 9.65 3.19
CA VAL A 60 -1.83 9.03 4.46
C VAL A 60 -1.17 7.66 4.64
N SER A 61 -0.90 6.90 3.57
CA SER A 61 -0.17 5.62 3.69
C SER A 61 1.28 5.83 4.12
N ILE A 62 1.95 6.88 3.61
CA ILE A 62 3.31 7.24 4.01
C ILE A 62 3.34 7.64 5.48
N LEU A 63 2.44 8.52 5.91
CA LEU A 63 2.35 8.95 7.31
C LEU A 63 2.01 7.78 8.25
N GLY A 64 1.04 6.93 7.86
CA GLY A 64 0.66 5.75 8.62
C GLY A 64 1.79 4.73 8.74
N GLY A 65 2.50 4.46 7.63
CA GLY A 65 3.67 3.58 7.61
C GLY A 65 4.82 4.10 8.47
N ALA A 66 5.08 5.42 8.43
CA ALA A 66 6.08 6.06 9.29
C ALA A 66 5.72 5.93 10.78
N ALA A 67 4.46 6.23 11.13
CA ALA A 67 3.95 6.08 12.50
C ALA A 67 4.03 4.63 13.00
N ALA A 68 3.64 3.66 12.17
CA ALA A 68 3.71 2.23 12.51
C ALA A 68 5.15 1.71 12.64
N SER A 69 6.08 2.29 11.88
CA SER A 69 7.50 1.93 11.93
C SER A 69 8.21 2.50 13.16
N TRP A 70 7.71 3.59 13.74
CA TRP A 70 8.36 4.30 14.84
C TRP A 70 8.62 3.44 16.09
N PRO A 71 7.64 2.68 16.62
CA PRO A 71 7.89 1.76 17.74
C PRO A 71 8.94 0.70 17.40
N HIS A 72 8.86 0.12 16.19
CA HIS A 72 9.81 -0.90 15.73
C HIS A 72 11.24 -0.38 15.65
N TRP A 73 11.41 0.89 15.25
CA TRP A 73 12.71 1.56 15.26
C TRP A 73 13.22 1.75 16.69
N ARG A 74 12.39 2.25 17.62
CA ARG A 74 12.78 2.43 19.02
C ARG A 74 13.20 1.13 19.70
N GLU A 75 12.61 0.01 19.32
CA GLU A 75 12.93 -1.31 19.86
C GLU A 75 14.15 -1.98 19.19
N GLY A 76 14.84 -1.30 18.26
CA GLY A 76 16.02 -1.85 17.58
C GLY A 76 15.71 -3.01 16.63
N ARG A 77 14.43 -3.23 16.28
CA ARG A 77 13.98 -4.32 15.40
C ARG A 77 14.12 -3.99 13.92
N VAL A 78 14.60 -2.80 13.58
CA VAL A 78 14.76 -2.34 12.19
C VAL A 78 16.17 -2.61 11.69
N ILE A 79 16.28 -3.47 10.68
CA ILE A 79 17.55 -3.76 10.00
C ILE A 79 17.83 -2.64 9.00
N GLY A 80 18.67 -1.67 9.37
CA GLY A 80 18.98 -0.50 8.54
C GLY A 80 19.47 -0.85 7.13
N ARG A 81 20.23 -1.94 6.97
CA ARG A 81 20.65 -2.44 5.65
C ARG A 81 19.46 -2.76 4.74
N VAL A 82 18.39 -3.35 5.28
CA VAL A 82 17.17 -3.66 4.52
C VAL A 82 16.46 -2.37 4.12
N VAL A 83 16.37 -1.40 5.03
CA VAL A 83 15.77 -0.08 4.75
C VAL A 83 16.49 0.62 3.61
N VAL A 84 17.82 0.62 3.60
CA VAL A 84 18.60 1.29 2.54
C VAL A 84 18.50 0.50 1.22
N VAL A 85 18.70 -0.82 1.26
CA VAL A 85 18.76 -1.64 0.03
C VAL A 85 17.39 -1.77 -0.66
N ILE A 86 16.30 -1.76 0.10
CA ILE A 86 14.94 -1.90 -0.46
C ILE A 86 14.23 -0.55 -0.51
N GLY A 87 14.25 0.19 0.59
CA GLY A 87 13.48 1.43 0.74
C GLY A 87 13.98 2.54 -0.18
N LEU A 88 15.30 2.76 -0.27
CA LEU A 88 15.82 3.86 -1.08
C LEU A 88 15.53 3.68 -2.59
N PRO A 89 15.79 2.50 -3.20
CA PRO A 89 15.38 2.25 -4.59
C PRO A 89 13.87 2.35 -4.80
N THR A 90 13.07 1.95 -3.81
CA THR A 90 11.60 2.08 -3.89
C THR A 90 11.17 3.53 -3.94
N ILE A 91 11.75 4.40 -3.10
CA ILE A 91 11.46 5.85 -3.10
C ILE A 91 11.86 6.47 -4.44
N ILE A 92 13.09 6.18 -4.90
CA ILE A 92 13.59 6.71 -6.17
C ILE A 92 12.70 6.23 -7.33
N GLY A 93 12.39 4.94 -7.39
CA GLY A 93 11.54 4.36 -8.43
C GLY A 93 10.12 4.90 -8.41
N ALA A 94 9.52 5.12 -7.23
CA ALA A 94 8.19 5.71 -7.10
C ALA A 94 8.17 7.18 -7.56
N LEU A 95 9.20 7.96 -7.23
CA LEU A 95 9.32 9.35 -7.66
C LEU A 95 9.52 9.45 -9.17
N LEU A 96 10.47 8.70 -9.73
CA LEU A 96 10.70 8.68 -11.18
C LEU A 96 9.46 8.16 -11.92
N GLY A 97 8.86 7.08 -11.43
CA GLY A 97 7.63 6.53 -11.99
C GLY A 97 6.47 7.51 -11.98
N GLY A 98 6.33 8.31 -10.92
CA GLY A 98 5.31 9.37 -10.85
C GLY A 98 5.60 10.57 -11.75
N LEU A 99 6.86 11.02 -11.81
CA LEU A 99 7.28 12.18 -12.61
C LEU A 99 7.21 11.91 -14.12
N PHE A 100 7.55 10.70 -14.56
CA PHE A 100 7.55 10.31 -15.99
C PHE A 100 6.28 9.54 -16.39
N ALA A 101 5.26 9.47 -15.52
CA ALA A 101 4.02 8.75 -15.82
C ALA A 101 3.27 9.34 -17.01
N ASP A 102 3.30 10.67 -17.17
CA ASP A 102 2.55 11.38 -18.22
C ASP A 102 3.15 11.16 -19.63
N ASP A 103 4.46 10.85 -19.70
CA ASP A 103 5.17 10.60 -20.96
C ASP A 103 4.94 9.19 -21.52
N VAL A 104 4.44 8.28 -20.68
CA VAL A 104 4.25 6.86 -21.01
C VAL A 104 2.77 6.57 -21.24
N ARG A 105 2.50 5.81 -22.30
CA ARG A 105 1.14 5.34 -22.62
C ARG A 105 0.53 4.55 -21.45
N VAL A 106 -0.66 4.96 -21.00
CA VAL A 106 -1.35 4.40 -19.81
C VAL A 106 -1.42 2.88 -19.78
N TRP A 107 -1.68 2.23 -20.91
CA TRP A 107 -1.80 0.77 -21.00
C TRP A 107 -0.46 0.05 -20.80
N ILE A 108 0.67 0.70 -21.11
CA ILE A 108 2.01 0.17 -20.81
C ILE A 108 2.23 0.20 -19.29
N LEU A 109 1.87 1.30 -18.63
CA LEU A 109 1.94 1.41 -17.17
C LEU A 109 1.05 0.36 -16.49
N LEU A 110 -0.21 0.24 -16.94
CA LEU A 110 -1.16 -0.75 -16.40
C LEU A 110 -0.70 -2.19 -16.65
N ALA A 111 -0.20 -2.52 -17.84
CA ALA A 111 0.34 -3.84 -18.14
C ALA A 111 1.59 -4.16 -17.31
N GLY A 112 2.47 -3.17 -17.12
CA GLY A 112 3.64 -3.28 -16.25
C GLY A 112 3.24 -3.58 -14.80
N ILE A 113 2.34 -2.78 -14.23
CA ILE A 113 1.85 -2.98 -12.86
C ILE A 113 1.14 -4.34 -12.73
N ALA A 114 0.24 -4.66 -13.67
CA ALA A 114 -0.51 -5.92 -13.63
C ALA A 114 0.38 -7.15 -13.74
N SER A 115 1.39 -7.13 -14.62
CA SER A 115 2.34 -8.23 -14.76
C SER A 115 3.20 -8.42 -13.51
N LEU A 116 3.73 -7.34 -12.92
CA LEU A 116 4.48 -7.39 -11.67
C LEU A 116 3.65 -7.97 -10.51
N GLN A 117 2.40 -7.53 -10.40
CA GLN A 117 1.47 -8.04 -9.39
C GLN A 117 1.10 -9.51 -9.62
N ALA A 118 0.88 -9.91 -10.87
CA ALA A 118 0.59 -11.30 -11.22
C ALA A 118 1.78 -12.21 -10.88
N ILE A 119 3.02 -11.79 -11.16
CA ILE A 119 4.23 -12.53 -10.81
C ILE A 119 4.34 -12.66 -9.29
N SER A 120 4.21 -11.55 -8.54
CA SER A 120 4.28 -11.54 -7.08
C SER A 120 3.22 -12.44 -6.43
N ALA A 121 1.98 -12.38 -6.93
CA ALA A 121 0.89 -13.24 -6.47
C ALA A 121 1.16 -14.72 -6.76
N THR A 122 1.64 -15.03 -7.96
CA THR A 122 1.94 -16.40 -8.38
C THR A 122 3.06 -17.02 -7.54
N THR A 123 4.17 -16.29 -7.34
CA THR A 123 5.30 -16.81 -6.54
C THR A 123 4.89 -17.06 -5.10
N THR A 124 4.17 -16.13 -4.48
CA THR A 124 3.66 -16.27 -3.11
C THR A 124 2.72 -17.46 -2.98
N PHE A 125 1.80 -17.64 -3.94
CA PHE A 125 0.86 -18.75 -3.95
C PHE A 125 1.56 -20.11 -4.11
N LEU A 126 2.55 -20.20 -5.00
CA LEU A 126 3.34 -21.41 -5.20
C LEU A 126 4.15 -21.77 -3.95
N GLN A 127 4.79 -20.79 -3.32
CA GLN A 127 5.52 -20.99 -2.07
C GLN A 127 4.62 -21.53 -0.97
N TRP A 128 3.45 -20.93 -0.78
CA TRP A 128 2.46 -21.40 0.18
C TRP A 128 2.02 -22.86 -0.10
N ARG A 129 1.76 -23.20 -1.36
CA ARG A 129 1.33 -24.56 -1.76
C ARG A 129 2.42 -25.60 -1.48
N ILE A 130 3.69 -25.26 -1.68
CA ILE A 130 4.82 -26.16 -1.41
C ILE A 130 4.99 -26.38 0.10
N ILE A 131 4.99 -25.30 0.89
CA ILE A 131 5.16 -25.37 2.34
C ILE A 131 4.04 -26.18 2.99
N ARG A 132 2.77 -25.94 2.58
CA ARG A 132 1.62 -26.68 3.10
C ARG A 132 1.75 -28.19 2.86
N ARG A 133 2.27 -28.61 1.70
CA ARG A 133 2.52 -30.03 1.41
C ARG A 133 3.59 -30.65 2.30
N ARG A 134 4.68 -29.92 2.57
CA ARG A 134 5.76 -30.38 3.45
C ARG A 134 5.28 -30.57 4.88
N LEU A 135 4.49 -29.63 5.40
CA LEU A 135 3.92 -29.73 6.75
C LEU A 135 3.00 -30.97 6.90
N HIS A 136 2.18 -31.27 5.89
CA HIS A 136 1.35 -32.48 5.91
C HIS A 136 2.18 -33.77 5.87
N GLN A 137 3.28 -33.82 5.10
CA GLN A 137 4.13 -35.01 5.03
C GLN A 137 4.92 -35.24 6.33
N SER A 138 5.42 -34.18 6.97
CA SER A 138 6.10 -34.27 8.28
C SER A 138 5.15 -34.75 9.40
N ALA A 139 3.86 -34.39 9.33
CA ALA A 139 2.86 -34.87 10.29
C ALA A 139 2.47 -36.34 10.09
N VAL A 140 2.63 -36.90 8.89
CA VAL A 140 2.33 -38.30 8.55
C VAL A 140 3.52 -39.22 8.81
N ASN A 141 4.76 -38.79 8.50
CA ASN A 141 5.98 -39.59 8.70
C ASN A 141 6.60 -39.47 10.11
N GLY A 142 6.07 -38.60 10.97
CA GLY A 142 6.51 -38.44 12.36
C GLY A 142 5.76 -39.33 13.38
N LYS A 143 5.02 -40.33 12.91
CA LYS A 143 4.42 -41.42 13.69
C LYS A 143 5.11 -42.72 13.32
#